data_AF-A0A937VX58-F1
#
_entry.id   AF-A0A937VX58-F1
#
_cell.length_a   1.000
_cell.length_b   1.000
_cell.length_c   1.000
_cell.angle_alpha   90.00
_cell.angle_beta   90.00
_cell.angle_gamma   90.00
#
_symmetry.space_group_name_H-M   'P 1'
#
loop_
_entity.id
_entity.type
_entity.pdbx_description
1 polymer ?
#
loop_
_entity_poly.entity_id
_entity_poly.type
_entity_poly.pdbx_seq_one_letter_code
_entity_poly.pdbx_strand_id
1 'polypeptide(L)'
;MVDSLDEAPLLLLTTYRPGYQAPWIVRSTVMQVPLAPLTPQESLALVTAQAGEIPIALSQAIVQRAEGNPFFLEELTRHLKTPPDPVDQSTVPATVHDAILARLAQLPDTARAVLQTAAVLGRDWSARLLAAMWHDPADRRLL
;
A
#
# COMPACT_ATOMS: atom_id res chain seq x y z
N MET A 1 25.52 8.18 8.92
CA MET A 1 24.48 9.16 9.29
C MET A 1 24.15 9.08 10.79
N VAL A 2 24.01 7.88 11.37
CA VAL A 2 23.81 7.72 12.82
C VAL A 2 25.12 7.91 13.62
N ASP A 3 26.28 7.67 13.00
CA ASP A 3 27.60 7.71 13.69
C ASP A 3 28.14 9.10 14.04
N SER A 4 27.50 10.17 13.56
CA SER A 4 27.99 11.55 13.68
C SER A 4 27.12 12.44 14.58
N LEU A 5 26.28 11.84 15.43
CA LEU A 5 25.26 12.54 16.23
C LEU A 5 25.52 12.48 17.75
N ASP A 6 26.63 11.89 18.19
CA ASP A 6 26.89 11.60 19.62
C ASP A 6 27.08 12.85 20.50
N GLU A 7 27.19 14.06 19.93
CA GLU A 7 27.44 15.31 20.66
C GLU A 7 26.25 16.29 20.70
N ALA A 8 25.12 15.97 20.07
CA ALA A 8 23.94 16.85 20.03
C ALA A 8 22.72 16.23 20.74
N PRO A 9 21.88 17.03 21.45
CA PRO A 9 20.67 16.53 22.11
C PRO A 9 19.58 16.22 21.07
N LEU A 10 19.75 15.12 20.34
CA LEU A 10 18.88 14.72 19.24
C LEU A 10 18.18 13.39 19.57
N LEU A 11 16.88 13.34 19.32
CA LEU A 11 16.10 12.11 19.28
C LEU A 11 15.81 11.75 17.82
N LEU A 12 16.33 10.61 17.36
CA LEU A 12 16.12 10.13 16.00
C LEU A 12 15.08 9.01 15.99
N LEU A 13 13.91 9.27 15.39
CA LEU A 13 12.91 8.24 15.11
C LEU A 13 13.10 7.71 13.69
N THR A 14 13.30 6.40 13.55
CA THR A 14 13.44 5.74 12.25
C THR A 14 12.47 4.57 12.14
N THR A 15 12.09 4.23 10.91
CA THR A 15 11.29 3.03 10.62
C THR A 15 12.07 2.14 9.65
N TYR A 16 11.90 0.83 9.76
CA TYR A 16 12.49 -0.14 8.84
C TYR A 16 11.57 -1.35 8.71
N ARG A 17 11.74 -2.11 7.62
CA ARG A 17 10.94 -3.31 7.38
C ARG A 17 11.55 -4.51 8.12
N PRO A 18 10.73 -5.40 8.74
CA PRO A 18 11.20 -6.67 9.27
C PRO A 18 12.05 -7.43 8.24
N GLY A 19 13.18 -7.99 8.68
CA GLY A 19 14.17 -8.65 7.82
C GLY A 19 15.30 -7.75 7.32
N TYR A 20 15.18 -6.42 7.42
CA TYR A 20 16.32 -5.52 7.22
C TYR A 20 17.22 -5.52 8.46
N GLN A 21 18.49 -5.91 8.29
CA GLN A 21 19.49 -5.87 9.34
C GLN A 21 20.07 -4.45 9.43
N ALA A 22 19.42 -3.59 10.20
CA ALA A 22 19.91 -2.24 10.38
C ALA A 22 21.18 -2.22 11.24
N PRO A 23 22.34 -1.74 10.74
CA PRO A 23 23.61 -1.81 11.48
C PRO A 23 23.61 -1.10 12.83
N TRP A 24 22.74 -0.11 13.02
CA TRP A 24 22.64 0.70 14.24
C TRP A 24 21.83 0.03 15.36
N ILE A 25 21.08 -1.04 15.09
CA ILE A 25 20.19 -1.70 16.07
C ILE A 25 20.94 -2.31 17.27
N VAL A 26 22.22 -2.68 17.09
CA VAL A 26 23.05 -3.29 18.14
C VAL A 26 23.57 -2.28 19.18
N ARG A 27 23.30 -0.98 19.01
CA ARG A 27 23.73 0.05 19.97
C ARG A 27 22.79 0.07 21.19
N SER A 28 23.35 0.24 22.38
CA SER A 28 22.59 0.33 23.65
C SER A 28 21.66 1.54 23.73
N THR A 29 21.93 2.60 22.97
CA THR A 29 21.10 3.82 22.89
C THR A 29 19.84 3.65 22.03
N VAL A 30 19.66 2.50 21.37
CA VAL A 30 18.51 2.26 20.49
C VAL A 30 17.39 1.54 21.24
N MET A 31 16.22 2.17 21.30
CA MET A 31 14.98 1.53 21.71
C MET A 31 14.23 1.02 20.47
N GLN A 32 13.89 -0.26 20.47
CA GLN A 32 13.05 -0.86 19.44
C GLN A 32 11.60 -0.93 19.91
N VAL A 33 10.69 -0.46 19.06
CA VAL A 33 9.25 -0.60 19.26
C VAL A 33 8.72 -1.55 18.18
N PRO A 34 8.46 -2.83 18.50
CA PRO A 34 7.90 -3.76 17.53
C PRO A 34 6.46 -3.36 17.21
N LEU A 35 6.14 -3.27 15.91
CA LEU A 35 4.78 -3.04 15.44
C LEU A 35 4.16 -4.39 15.06
N ALA A 36 3.26 -4.88 15.90
CA ALA A 36 2.47 -6.07 15.61
C ALA A 36 1.33 -5.73 14.62
N PRO A 37 0.77 -6.74 13.92
CA PRO A 37 -0.49 -6.56 13.19
C PRO A 37 -1.58 -6.03 14.12
N LEU A 38 -2.50 -5.24 13.56
CA LEU A 38 -3.64 -4.72 14.29
C LEU A 38 -4.52 -5.87 14.80
N THR A 39 -5.02 -5.71 16.01
CA THR A 39 -6.06 -6.58 16.54
C THR A 39 -7.36 -6.45 15.72
N PRO A 40 -8.30 -7.41 15.80
CA PRO A 40 -9.59 -7.28 15.13
C PRO A 40 -10.35 -6.01 15.52
N GLN A 41 -10.22 -5.57 16.77
CA GLN A 41 -10.88 -4.35 17.27
C GLN A 41 -10.24 -3.09 16.66
N GLU A 42 -8.92 -3.00 16.62
CA GLU A 42 -8.21 -1.88 15.98
C GLU A 42 -8.44 -1.86 14.47
N SER A 43 -8.48 -3.04 13.84
CA SER A 43 -8.77 -3.18 12.42
C SER A 43 -10.17 -2.67 12.08
N LEU A 44 -11.16 -3.03 12.88
CA LEU A 44 -12.53 -2.53 12.72
C LEU A 44 -12.60 -1.01 12.92
N ALA A 45 -11.88 -0.47 13.92
CA ALA A 45 -11.81 0.96 14.15
C ALA A 45 -11.22 1.72 12.95
N LEU A 46 -10.16 1.18 12.33
CA LEU A 46 -9.56 1.74 11.12
C LEU A 46 -10.54 1.71 9.93
N VAL A 47 -11.21 0.57 9.70
CA VAL A 47 -12.21 0.43 8.63
C VAL A 47 -13.33 1.44 8.79
N THR A 48 -13.88 1.58 10.00
CA THR A 48 -14.95 2.55 10.28
C THR A 48 -14.49 3.99 10.10
N ALA A 49 -13.26 4.31 10.51
CA ALA A 49 -12.70 5.65 10.32
C ALA A 49 -12.54 6.02 8.83
N GLN A 50 -12.25 5.03 7.98
CA GLN A 50 -11.99 5.24 6.55
C GLN A 50 -13.26 5.20 5.70
N ALA A 51 -14.16 4.25 5.94
CA ALA A 51 -15.34 3.98 5.11
C ALA A 51 -16.65 4.47 5.73
N GLY A 52 -16.65 4.93 6.98
CA GLY A 52 -17.86 5.21 7.74
C GLY A 52 -18.60 3.94 8.17
N GLU A 53 -19.89 4.07 8.44
CA GLU A 53 -20.74 2.93 8.76
C GLU A 53 -21.02 2.09 7.51
N ILE A 54 -20.48 0.87 7.49
CA ILE A 54 -20.73 -0.13 6.46
C ILE A 54 -21.42 -1.36 7.06
N PRO A 55 -22.10 -2.18 6.24
CA PRO A 55 -22.74 -3.42 6.72
C PRO A 55 -21.75 -4.32 7.48
N ILE A 56 -22.19 -4.88 8.61
CA ILE A 56 -21.36 -5.70 9.52
C ILE A 56 -20.67 -6.86 8.78
N ALA A 57 -21.39 -7.52 7.88
CA ALA A 57 -20.82 -8.62 7.09
C ALA A 57 -19.62 -8.16 6.23
N LEU A 58 -19.66 -6.92 5.72
CA LEU A 58 -18.62 -6.36 4.87
C LEU A 58 -17.40 -5.93 5.70
N SER A 59 -17.61 -5.27 6.84
CA SER A 59 -16.51 -4.90 7.74
C SER A 59 -15.79 -6.14 8.29
N GLN A 60 -16.54 -7.17 8.67
CA GLN A 60 -15.96 -8.46 9.09
C GLN A 60 -15.17 -9.13 7.95
N ALA A 61 -15.70 -9.14 6.73
CA ALA A 61 -15.02 -9.70 5.56
C ALA A 61 -13.70 -8.97 5.25
N ILE A 62 -13.65 -7.65 5.43
CA ILE A 62 -12.44 -6.84 5.26
C ILE A 62 -11.44 -7.12 6.37
N VAL A 63 -11.86 -7.08 7.64
CA VAL A 63 -10.99 -7.34 8.80
C VAL A 63 -10.38 -8.73 8.73
N GLN A 64 -11.18 -9.74 8.37
CA GLN A 64 -10.71 -11.11 8.22
C GLN A 64 -9.67 -11.25 7.11
N ARG A 65 -9.91 -10.65 5.93
CA ARG A 65 -8.99 -10.74 4.79
C ARG A 65 -7.68 -9.97 5.03
N ALA A 66 -7.75 -8.86 5.75
CA ALA A 66 -6.58 -8.02 5.96
C ALA A 66 -5.61 -8.57 7.01
N GLU A 67 -6.06 -9.49 7.88
CA GLU A 67 -5.24 -10.14 8.91
C GLU A 67 -4.43 -9.13 9.76
N GLY A 68 -5.05 -7.99 10.07
CA GLY A 68 -4.44 -6.91 10.87
C GLY A 68 -3.43 -6.04 10.11
N ASN A 69 -3.29 -6.19 8.79
CA ASN A 69 -2.43 -5.34 7.97
C ASN A 69 -3.11 -3.99 7.67
N PRO A 70 -2.62 -2.85 8.21
CA PRO A 70 -3.25 -1.54 8.02
C PRO A 70 -3.37 -1.13 6.55
N PHE A 71 -2.30 -1.35 5.78
CA PHE A 71 -2.29 -1.02 4.34
C PHE A 71 -3.35 -1.82 3.60
N PHE A 72 -3.51 -3.10 3.93
CA PHE A 72 -4.49 -3.92 3.24
C PHE A 72 -5.93 -3.58 3.64
N LEU A 73 -6.19 -3.25 4.92
CA LEU A 73 -7.50 -2.71 5.35
C LEU A 73 -7.88 -1.46 4.55
N GLU A 74 -6.94 -0.52 4.40
CA GLU A 74 -7.18 0.69 3.62
C GLU A 74 -7.44 0.41 2.14
N GLU A 75 -6.67 -0.49 1.52
CA GLU A 75 -6.89 -0.85 0.12
C GLU A 75 -8.24 -1.54 -0.08
N LEU A 76 -8.63 -2.47 0.79
CA LEU A 76 -9.94 -3.14 0.69
C LEU A 76 -11.11 -2.16 0.88
N THR A 77 -10.96 -1.19 1.79
CA THR A 77 -11.97 -0.14 2.00
C THR A 77 -12.05 0.84 0.83
N ARG A 78 -10.93 1.17 0.16
CA ARG A 78 -10.92 2.01 -1.05
C ARG A 78 -11.67 1.40 -2.25
N HIS A 79 -11.83 0.08 -2.30
CA HIS A 79 -12.54 -0.60 -3.38
C HIS A 79 -14.05 -0.76 -3.14
N LEU A 80 -14.56 -0.29 -1.99
CA LEU A 80 -15.99 -0.34 -1.71
C LEU A 80 -16.76 0.56 -2.69
N LYS A 81 -17.83 0.01 -3.25
CA LYS A 81 -18.80 0.79 -4.04
C LYS A 81 -19.44 1.86 -3.13
N THR A 82 -19.84 2.98 -3.72
CA THR A 82 -20.63 4.01 -3.04
C THR A 82 -22.01 4.10 -3.72
N PRO A 83 -23.12 3.72 -3.05
CA PRO A 83 -23.21 3.13 -1.71
C PRO A 83 -22.72 1.66 -1.67
N PRO A 84 -22.28 1.18 -0.48
CA PRO A 84 -21.82 -0.20 -0.33
C PRO A 84 -23.00 -1.17 -0.46
N ASP A 85 -22.85 -2.18 -1.32
CA ASP A 85 -23.83 -3.26 -1.43
C ASP A 85 -23.59 -4.28 -0.29
N PRO A 86 -24.58 -4.48 0.61
CA PRO A 86 -24.44 -5.38 1.76
C PRO A 86 -24.28 -6.86 1.40
N VAL A 87 -24.64 -7.27 0.17
CA VAL A 87 -24.63 -8.68 -0.26
C VAL A 87 -23.42 -8.99 -1.14
N ASP A 88 -22.87 -7.98 -1.82
CA ASP A 88 -21.79 -8.15 -2.81
C ASP A 88 -20.38 -8.10 -2.20
N GLN A 89 -20.01 -9.17 -1.49
CA GLN A 89 -18.64 -9.36 -0.99
C GLN A 89 -17.62 -9.64 -2.12
N SER A 90 -18.06 -9.84 -3.37
CA SER A 90 -17.16 -10.08 -4.51
C SER A 90 -16.34 -8.85 -4.88
N THR A 91 -16.79 -7.67 -4.45
CA THR A 91 -16.07 -6.40 -4.62
C THR A 91 -14.85 -6.25 -3.73
N VAL A 92 -14.69 -7.11 -2.70
CA VAL A 92 -13.54 -7.08 -1.79
C VAL A 92 -12.49 -8.06 -2.31
N PRO A 93 -11.34 -7.58 -2.83
CA PRO A 93 -10.28 -8.43 -3.33
C PRO A 93 -9.81 -9.45 -2.29
N ALA A 94 -9.54 -10.70 -2.70
CA ALA A 94 -9.11 -11.75 -1.78
C ALA A 94 -7.66 -11.57 -1.32
N THR A 95 -6.82 -10.90 -2.13
CA THR A 95 -5.41 -10.65 -1.85
C THR A 95 -4.99 -9.23 -2.23
N VAL A 96 -3.83 -8.78 -1.74
CA VAL A 96 -3.21 -7.52 -2.19
C VAL A 96 -2.96 -7.54 -3.71
N HIS A 97 -2.61 -8.71 -4.26
CA HIS A 97 -2.43 -8.87 -5.70
C HIS A 97 -3.74 -8.59 -6.45
N ASP A 98 -4.85 -9.16 -5.99
CA ASP A 98 -6.18 -8.91 -6.58
C ASP A 98 -6.60 -7.45 -6.43
N ALA A 99 -6.27 -6.81 -5.31
CA ALA A 99 -6.55 -5.38 -5.11
C ALA A 99 -5.76 -4.51 -6.09
N ILE A 100 -4.48 -4.82 -6.31
CA ILE A 100 -3.66 -4.13 -7.32
C ILE A 100 -4.23 -4.34 -8.72
N LEU A 101 -4.62 -5.57 -9.07
CA LEU A 101 -5.22 -5.87 -10.38
C LEU A 101 -6.55 -5.14 -10.58
N ALA A 102 -7.41 -5.11 -9.56
CA ALA A 102 -8.68 -4.39 -9.60
C ALA A 102 -8.47 -2.90 -9.84
N ARG A 103 -7.49 -2.29 -9.17
CA ARG A 103 -7.12 -0.89 -9.39
C ARG A 103 -6.55 -0.64 -10.78
N LEU A 104 -5.67 -1.50 -11.27
CA LEU A 104 -5.14 -1.41 -12.63
C LEU A 104 -6.26 -1.53 -13.67
N ALA A 105 -7.29 -2.34 -13.41
CA ALA A 105 -8.42 -2.52 -14.31
C ALA A 105 -9.28 -1.25 -14.45
N GLN A 106 -9.32 -0.38 -13.45
CA GLN A 106 -10.05 0.89 -13.49
C GLN A 106 -9.27 2.05 -14.15
N LEU A 107 -7.98 1.87 -14.43
CA LEU A 107 -7.17 2.91 -15.06
C LEU A 107 -7.49 3.04 -16.56
N PRO A 108 -7.49 4.28 -17.09
CA PRO A 108 -7.49 4.51 -18.53
C PRO A 108 -6.35 3.75 -19.23
N ASP A 109 -6.56 3.34 -20.47
CA ASP A 109 -5.61 2.52 -21.24
C ASP A 109 -4.21 3.16 -21.30
N THR A 110 -4.14 4.48 -21.47
CA THR A 110 -2.88 5.23 -21.50
C THR A 110 -2.14 5.13 -20.17
N ALA A 111 -2.81 5.35 -19.04
CA ALA A 111 -2.22 5.24 -17.72
C ALA A 111 -1.75 3.81 -17.42
N ARG A 112 -2.51 2.80 -17.84
CA ARG A 112 -2.13 1.38 -17.70
C ARG A 112 -0.87 1.05 -18.49
N ALA A 113 -0.78 1.51 -19.73
CA ALA A 113 0.39 1.28 -20.57
C ALA A 113 1.63 2.02 -20.02
N VAL A 114 1.49 3.24 -19.49
CA VAL A 114 2.61 3.95 -18.82
C VAL A 114 3.12 3.13 -17.64
N LEU A 115 2.22 2.60 -16.80
CA LEU A 115 2.61 1.77 -15.65
C LEU A 115 3.31 0.48 -16.08
N GLN A 116 2.86 -0.17 -17.14
CA GLN A 116 3.53 -1.36 -17.68
C GLN A 116 4.95 -1.05 -18.18
N THR A 117 5.13 0.12 -18.82
CA THR A 117 6.45 0.60 -19.25
C THR A 117 7.34 0.92 -18.05
N ALA A 118 6.78 1.50 -16.99
CA ALA A 118 7.51 1.77 -15.76
C ALA A 118 7.89 0.49 -15.00
N ALA A 119 7.06 -0.56 -15.04
CA ALA A 119 7.28 -1.80 -14.29
C ALA A 119 8.57 -2.54 -14.66
N VAL A 120 9.06 -2.38 -15.90
CA VAL A 120 10.33 -3.00 -16.35
C VAL A 120 11.56 -2.21 -15.93
N LEU A 121 11.40 -0.97 -15.46
CA LEU A 121 12.52 -0.10 -15.03
C LEU A 121 13.04 -0.44 -13.63
N GLY A 122 12.32 -1.26 -12.87
CA GLY A 122 12.68 -1.62 -11.49
C GLY A 122 12.11 -0.65 -10.46
N ARG A 123 12.69 -0.66 -9.25
CA ARG A 123 12.11 0.00 -8.06
C ARG A 123 12.28 1.53 -8.07
N ASP A 124 13.40 2.03 -8.58
CA ASP A 124 13.76 3.44 -8.57
C ASP A 124 14.10 3.89 -10.00
N TRP A 125 13.35 4.86 -10.52
CA TRP A 125 13.53 5.39 -11.87
C TRP A 125 13.19 6.88 -11.93
N SER A 126 13.75 7.58 -12.91
CA SER A 126 13.46 9.00 -13.14
C SER A 126 12.35 9.18 -14.17
N ALA A 127 11.54 10.23 -14.00
CA ALA A 127 10.51 10.57 -14.98
C ALA A 127 11.08 10.80 -16.39
N ARG A 128 12.33 11.27 -16.51
CA ARG A 128 13.02 11.44 -17.80
C ARG A 128 13.27 10.10 -18.51
N LEU A 129 13.70 9.08 -17.76
CA LEU A 129 13.93 7.74 -18.31
C LEU A 129 12.62 7.13 -18.81
N LEU A 130 11.55 7.24 -18.02
CA LEU A 130 10.23 6.77 -18.42
C LEU A 130 9.73 7.50 -19.68
N ALA A 131 9.87 8.82 -19.73
CA ALA A 131 9.48 9.61 -20.90
C ALA A 131 10.26 9.24 -22.17
N ALA A 132 11.54 8.86 -22.04
CA ALA A 132 12.35 8.41 -23.16
C ALA A 132 11.96 7.01 -23.69
N MET A 133 11.39 6.16 -22.83
CA MET A 133 10.92 4.82 -23.22
C MET A 133 9.46 4.80 -23.67
N TRP A 134 8.67 5.75 -23.16
CA TRP A 134 7.25 5.85 -23.45
C TRP A 134 7.00 6.20 -24.93
N HIS A 135 6.19 5.38 -25.58
CA HIS A 135 5.64 5.66 -26.90
C HIS A 135 4.12 5.60 -26.76
N ASP A 136 3.40 6.62 -27.25
CA ASP A 136 1.95 6.64 -27.13
C ASP A 136 1.37 5.43 -27.89
N PRO A 137 0.65 4.51 -27.23
CA PRO A 137 0.00 3.41 -27.92
C PRO A 137 -1.00 3.87 -28.98
N ALA A 138 -1.48 5.13 -28.94
CA ALA A 138 -2.28 5.72 -30.00
C ALA A 138 -1.50 5.96 -31.31
N ASP A 139 -0.17 6.17 -31.27
CA ASP A 139 0.67 6.33 -32.47
C ASP A 139 0.76 5.03 -33.28
N ARG A 140 0.48 3.87 -32.66
CA ARG A 140 0.48 2.56 -33.33
C ARG A 140 -0.76 2.26 -34.17
N ARG A 141 -1.83 3.07 -34.09
CA ARG A 141 -3.08 2.86 -34.86
C ARG A 141 -3.06 3.50 -36.25
N LEU A 142 -1.96 4.11 -36.67
CA LEU A 142 -1.79 4.77 -37.98
C LEU A 142 -0.86 4.00 -38.95
N LEU A 143 -0.54 2.74 -38.65
CA LEU A 143 0.16 1.80 -39.54
C LEU A 143 -0.70 0.54 -39.73
#